data_AF-A0A2E9C1Z0-F1
#
_entry.id   AF-A0A2E9C1Z0-F1
#
_cell.length_a   1.000
_cell.length_b   1.000
_cell.length_c   1.000
_cell.angle_alpha   90.00
_cell.angle_beta   90.00
_cell.angle_gamma   90.00
#
_symmetry.space_group_name_H-M   'P 1'
#
loop_
_entity.id
_entity.type
_entity.pdbx_description
1 polymer ?
#
loop_
_entity_poly.entity_id
_entity_poly.type
_entity_poly.pdbx_seq_one_letter_code
_entity_poly.pdbx_strand_id
1 'polypeptide(L)'
;MSLAITLTLGPSLADGSPNFRGPFAQGTPADRFVYVNSGLSAGQTGTPWQRRAKIKLADIPIALVERAAGDPNAAIEACIEGTMKDGGPVCASVRAPQISWQVVMRSD
;
A
#
# COMPACT_ATOMS: atom_id res chain seq x y z
N MET A 1 8.30 -12.01 -1.66
CA MET A 1 8.96 -10.75 -2.07
C MET A 1 8.41 -9.64 -1.21
N SER A 2 9.27 -8.79 -0.64
CA SER A 2 8.87 -7.59 0.10
C SER A 2 9.45 -6.37 -0.62
N LEU A 3 8.79 -5.23 -0.44
CA LEU A 3 9.25 -3.92 -0.92
C LEU A 3 8.87 -2.89 0.13
N ALA A 4 9.70 -1.86 0.28
CA ALA A 4 9.47 -0.79 1.24
C ALA A 4 9.38 0.55 0.51
N ILE A 5 8.43 1.36 0.94
CA ILE A 5 8.30 2.76 0.52
C ILE A 5 8.12 3.61 1.77
N THR A 6 8.55 4.87 1.69
CA THR A 6 8.28 5.85 2.75
C THR A 6 7.22 6.82 2.28
N LEU A 7 6.22 7.06 3.14
CA LEU A 7 5.18 8.06 2.98
C LEU A 7 5.29 9.07 4.13
N THR A 8 4.77 10.27 3.91
CA THR A 8 4.68 11.29 4.96
C THR A 8 3.23 11.51 5.36
N LEU A 9 2.99 11.85 6.62
CA LEU A 9 1.68 12.31 7.08
C LEU A 9 1.63 13.84 7.00
N GLY A 10 0.62 14.36 6.31
CA GLY A 10 0.26 15.77 6.40
C GLY A 10 -0.66 16.05 7.61
N PRO A 11 -1.20 17.28 7.71
CA PRO A 11 -2.29 17.56 8.65
C PRO A 11 -3.46 16.59 8.43
N SER A 12 -4.02 16.07 9.52
CA SER A 12 -5.20 15.21 9.50
C SER A 12 -6.34 15.82 8.70
N LEU A 13 -7.14 14.97 8.07
CA LEU A 13 -8.33 15.41 7.35
C LEU A 13 -9.42 15.87 8.33
N ALA A 14 -10.45 16.54 7.82
CA ALA A 14 -11.52 17.10 8.64
C ALA A 14 -12.29 16.04 9.44
N ASP A 15 -12.32 14.80 8.97
CA ASP A 15 -12.93 13.64 9.65
C ASP A 15 -11.98 12.94 10.63
N GLY A 16 -10.77 13.48 10.84
CA GLY A 16 -9.73 12.91 11.69
C GLY A 16 -8.90 11.82 11.02
N SER A 17 -9.17 11.44 9.77
CA SER A 17 -8.42 10.40 9.08
C SER A 17 -7.01 10.86 8.65
N PRO A 18 -6.05 9.92 8.48
CA PRO A 18 -4.69 10.26 8.12
C PRO A 18 -4.58 10.78 6.70
N ASN A 19 -3.85 11.88 6.53
CA ASN A 19 -3.56 12.44 5.21
C ASN A 19 -2.20 11.95 4.71
N PHE A 20 -2.19 10.82 3.99
CA PHE A 20 -0.98 10.28 3.40
C PHE A 20 -0.50 11.14 2.21
N ARG A 21 0.81 11.42 2.19
CA ARG A 21 1.51 12.22 1.18
C ARG A 21 2.82 11.56 0.78
N GLY A 22 3.47 12.16 -0.22
CA GLY A 22 4.75 11.69 -0.76
C GLY A 22 4.64 11.27 -2.22
N PRO A 23 5.76 10.90 -2.85
CA PRO A 23 5.83 10.66 -4.30
C PRO A 23 5.04 9.43 -4.75
N PHE A 24 4.78 8.48 -3.84
CA PHE A 24 4.04 7.26 -4.13
C PHE A 24 2.54 7.37 -3.83
N ALA A 25 2.11 8.41 -3.11
CA ALA A 25 0.72 8.62 -2.72
C ALA A 25 -0.10 9.20 -3.88
N GLN A 26 -0.95 8.38 -4.47
CA GLN A 26 -1.82 8.73 -5.60
C GLN A 26 -3.24 9.07 -5.12
N GLY A 27 -4.06 9.68 -5.97
CA GLY A 27 -5.48 9.96 -5.71
C GLY A 27 -5.76 11.33 -5.11
N THR A 28 -6.89 11.49 -4.43
CA THR A 28 -7.21 12.68 -3.61
C THR A 28 -6.80 12.43 -2.16
N PRO A 29 -6.71 13.46 -1.29
CA PRO A 29 -6.41 13.25 0.14
C PRO A 29 -7.33 12.23 0.83
N ALA A 30 -8.63 12.24 0.51
CA ALA A 30 -9.62 11.33 1.09
C ALA A 30 -9.63 9.92 0.46
N ASP A 31 -8.94 9.70 -0.66
CA ASP A 31 -8.89 8.41 -1.36
C ASP A 31 -7.46 8.07 -1.80
N ARG A 32 -6.52 8.19 -0.86
CA ARG A 32 -5.11 7.89 -1.11
C ARG A 32 -4.87 6.41 -1.37
N PHE A 33 -4.00 6.12 -2.33
CA PHE A 33 -3.55 4.76 -2.62
C PHE A 33 -2.12 4.76 -3.14
N VAL A 34 -1.47 3.59 -3.11
CA VAL A 34 -0.20 3.33 -3.80
C VAL A 34 -0.41 2.27 -4.87
N TYR A 35 0.42 2.31 -5.91
CA TYR A 35 0.44 1.26 -6.92
C TYR A 35 1.53 0.23 -6.61
N VAL A 36 1.17 -1.05 -6.70
CA VAL A 36 2.12 -2.16 -6.86
C VAL A 36 2.00 -2.63 -8.30
N ASN A 37 3.06 -2.40 -9.09
CA ASN A 37 3.08 -2.74 -10.51
C ASN A 37 3.58 -4.18 -10.74
N SER A 38 3.14 -4.81 -11.82
CA SER A 38 3.59 -6.14 -12.23
C SER A 38 3.66 -6.26 -13.75
N GLY A 39 4.55 -7.15 -14.21
CA GLY A 39 4.79 -7.37 -15.64
C GLY A 39 5.38 -6.13 -16.34
N LEU A 40 4.88 -5.78 -17.53
CA LEU A 40 5.34 -4.63 -18.30
C LEU A 40 5.27 -3.31 -17.51
N SER A 41 4.27 -3.15 -16.64
CA SER A 41 4.15 -1.97 -15.77
C SER A 41 5.25 -1.87 -14.71
N ALA A 42 5.94 -2.97 -14.42
CA ALA A 42 7.11 -3.04 -13.54
C ALA A 42 8.44 -3.12 -14.32
N GLY A 43 8.42 -2.96 -15.65
CA GLY A 43 9.60 -3.06 -16.50
C GLY A 43 10.04 -4.48 -16.83
N GLN A 44 9.24 -5.51 -16.48
CA GLN A 44 9.55 -6.89 -16.85
C GLN A 44 9.27 -7.11 -18.35
N THR A 45 10.29 -7.48 -19.11
CA THR A 45 10.18 -7.79 -20.54
C THR A 45 9.70 -9.23 -20.77
N GLY A 46 9.08 -9.49 -21.93
CA GLY A 46 8.65 -10.84 -22.34
C GLY A 46 7.47 -11.44 -21.54
N THR A 47 6.85 -10.67 -20.67
CA THR A 47 5.67 -11.09 -19.88
C THR A 47 4.37 -10.73 -20.61
N PRO A 48 3.32 -11.58 -20.55
CA PRO A 48 2.01 -11.25 -21.10
C PRO A 48 1.23 -10.26 -20.21
N TRP A 49 1.74 -9.92 -19.03
CA TRP A 49 1.01 -9.13 -18.04
C TRP A 49 1.42 -7.64 -18.06
N GLN A 50 0.43 -6.75 -17.99
CA GLN A 50 0.63 -5.31 -17.77
C GLN A 50 -0.34 -4.85 -16.68
N ARG A 51 -0.01 -5.12 -15.42
CA ARG A 51 -0.96 -5.01 -14.29
C ARG A 51 -0.47 -4.06 -13.21
N ARG A 52 -1.45 -3.46 -12.52
CA ARG A 52 -1.25 -2.57 -11.37
C ARG A 52 -2.31 -2.86 -10.32
N ALA A 53 -1.87 -3.08 -9.09
CA ALA A 53 -2.72 -3.20 -7.92
C ALA A 53 -2.73 -1.87 -7.16
N LYS A 54 -3.92 -1.39 -6.78
CA LYS A 54 -4.12 -0.22 -5.92
C LYS A 54 -4.25 -0.71 -4.49
N ILE A 55 -3.30 -0.33 -3.66
CA ILE A 55 -3.36 -0.54 -2.21
C ILE A 55 -3.90 0.74 -1.59
N LYS A 56 -5.14 0.68 -1.10
CA LYS A 56 -5.85 1.84 -0.54
C LYS A 56 -5.27 2.16 0.83
N LEU A 57 -4.67 3.34 0.96
CA LEU A 57 -4.08 3.80 2.22
C LEU A 57 -5.18 4.19 3.22
N ALA A 58 -6.35 4.61 2.71
CA ALA A 58 -7.54 4.88 3.52
C ALA A 58 -8.10 3.62 4.22
N ASP A 59 -7.72 2.42 3.78
CA ASP A 59 -8.16 1.16 4.40
C ASP A 59 -7.27 0.74 5.57
N ILE A 60 -6.16 1.44 5.82
CA ILE A 60 -5.28 1.14 6.94
C ILE A 60 -5.99 1.55 8.23
N PRO A 61 -6.18 0.64 9.21
CA PRO A 61 -6.75 1.01 10.49
C PRO A 61 -5.93 2.13 11.16
N ILE A 62 -6.62 3.19 11.60
CA ILE A 62 -6.01 4.38 12.22
C ILE A 62 -5.02 4.04 13.34
N ALA A 63 -5.37 3.06 14.18
CA ALA A 63 -4.52 2.63 15.29
C ALA A 63 -3.16 2.06 14.84
N LEU A 64 -3.08 1.44 13.65
CA LEU A 64 -1.80 0.99 13.10
C LEU A 64 -0.97 2.18 12.60
N VAL A 65 -1.62 3.20 12.04
CA VAL A 65 -0.96 4.43 11.60
C VAL A 65 -0.37 5.18 12.77
N GLU A 66 -1.15 5.39 13.84
CA GLU A 66 -0.70 6.05 15.06
C GLU A 66 0.46 5.30 15.70
N ARG A 67 0.37 3.97 15.81
CA ARG A 67 1.43 3.14 16.37
C ARG A 67 2.73 3.22 15.55
N ALA A 68 2.63 3.15 14.23
CA ALA A 68 3.81 3.22 13.35
C ALA A 68 4.40 4.64 13.28
N ALA A 69 3.58 5.69 13.36
CA ALA A 69 4.06 7.07 13.37
C ALA A 69 4.72 7.46 14.71
N GLY A 70 4.34 6.81 15.81
CA GLY A 70 4.88 7.05 17.15
C GLY A 70 6.22 6.37 17.43
N ASP A 71 6.69 5.47 16.56
CA ASP A 71 7.93 4.73 16.75
C ASP A 71 8.76 4.74 15.44
N PRO A 72 9.95 5.38 15.41
CA PRO A 72 10.79 5.43 14.21
C PRO A 72 11.27 4.05 13.72
N ASN A 73 11.26 3.05 14.61
CA ASN A 73 11.62 1.67 14.29
C ASN A 73 10.42 0.84 13.85
N ALA A 74 9.21 1.38 13.83
CA ALA A 74 8.02 0.69 13.37
C ALA A 74 7.70 1.00 11.90
N ALA A 75 7.03 0.06 11.23
CA ALA A 75 6.47 0.24 9.91
C ALA A 75 5.12 -0.48 9.80
N ILE A 76 4.27 0.00 8.89
CA ILE A 76 3.04 -0.70 8.53
C ILE A 76 3.37 -1.68 7.40
N GLU A 77 3.07 -2.95 7.60
CA GLU A 77 3.16 -3.97 6.57
C GLU A 77 1.77 -4.31 6.03
N ALA A 78 1.67 -4.41 4.71
CA ALA A 78 0.53 -4.95 4.01
C ALA A 78 0.92 -6.30 3.39
N CYS A 79 0.26 -7.38 3.79
CA CYS A 79 0.42 -8.68 3.15
C CYS A 79 -0.72 -8.88 2.17
N ILE A 80 -0.40 -9.12 0.89
CA ILE A 80 -1.39 -9.25 -0.20
C ILE A 80 -1.35 -10.65 -0.84
N GLU A 81 -2.53 -11.16 -1.19
CA GLU A 81 -2.65 -12.30 -2.11
C GLU A 81 -2.23 -11.84 -3.52
N GLY A 82 -1.04 -12.26 -3.94
CA GLY A 82 -0.39 -11.75 -5.17
C GLY A 82 -0.93 -12.31 -6.49
N THR A 83 -1.84 -13.28 -6.45
CA THR A 83 -2.28 -14.05 -7.62
C THR A 83 -3.80 -14.03 -7.76
N MET A 84 -4.28 -13.75 -8.97
CA MET A 84 -5.71 -13.75 -9.31
C MET A 84 -6.16 -15.14 -9.79
N LYS A 85 -7.49 -15.31 -9.93
CA LYS A 85 -8.11 -16.57 -10.42
C LYS A 85 -7.62 -17.00 -11.81
N ASP A 86 -7.12 -16.08 -12.63
CA ASP A 86 -6.57 -16.34 -13.95
C ASP A 86 -5.07 -16.71 -13.94
N GLY A 87 -4.48 -16.89 -12.74
CA GLY A 87 -3.06 -17.20 -12.57
C GLY A 87 -2.12 -16.00 -12.77
N GLY A 88 -2.65 -14.83 -13.14
CA GLY A 88 -1.86 -13.61 -13.30
C GLY A 88 -1.65 -12.86 -11.97
N PRO A 89 -0.76 -11.86 -11.96
CA PRO A 89 -0.55 -11.00 -10.80
C PRO A 89 -1.83 -10.27 -10.39
N VAL A 90 -1.95 -9.97 -9.10
CA VAL A 90 -3.02 -9.13 -8.54
C VAL A 90 -3.08 -7.77 -9.22
N CYS A 91 -4.30 -7.27 -9.44
CA CYS A 91 -4.55 -6.00 -10.10
C CYS A 91 -5.85 -5.34 -9.59
N ALA A 92 -6.13 -4.13 -10.09
CA ALA A 92 -7.25 -3.30 -9.64
C ALA A 92 -7.16 -2.96 -8.14
N SER A 93 -8.26 -2.68 -7.45
CA SER A 93 -8.24 -2.35 -6.02
C SER A 93 -8.14 -3.62 -5.18
N VAL A 94 -7.12 -3.72 -4.33
CA VAL A 94 -6.97 -4.83 -3.38
C VAL A 94 -7.72 -4.47 -2.10
N ARG A 95 -8.60 -5.38 -1.65
CA ARG A 95 -9.47 -5.20 -0.48
C ARG A 95 -9.46 -6.46 0.36
N ALA A 96 -9.92 -6.37 1.60
CA ALA A 96 -10.12 -7.56 2.43
C ALA A 96 -11.06 -8.56 1.72
N PRO A 97 -10.78 -9.88 1.79
CA PRO A 97 -9.73 -10.53 2.57
C PRO A 97 -8.36 -10.66 1.86
N GLN A 98 -8.20 -10.15 0.63
CA GLN A 98 -6.96 -10.29 -0.16
C GLN A 98 -5.77 -9.48 0.38
N ILE A 99 -5.99 -8.68 1.41
CA ILE A 99 -4.97 -7.88 2.08
C ILE A 99 -5.18 -7.94 3.59
N SER A 100 -4.08 -8.06 4.32
CA SER A 100 -4.04 -7.91 5.77
C SER A 100 -2.99 -6.86 6.15
N TRP A 101 -3.22 -6.20 7.29
CA TRP A 101 -2.38 -5.10 7.78
C TRP A 101 -1.84 -5.43 9.16
N GLN A 102 -0.57 -5.13 9.39
CA GLN A 102 0.06 -5.23 10.69
C GLN A 102 1.12 -4.15 10.88
N VAL A 103 1.54 -3.92 12.12
CA VAL A 103 2.77 -3.17 12.39
C VAL A 103 3.89 -4.17 12.59
N VAL A 104 5.01 -3.91 11.96
CA VAL A 104 6.25 -4.68 12.09
C VAL A 104 7.35 -3.76 12.59
N MET A 105 8.36 -4.33 13.25
CA MET A 105 9.59 -3.60 13.56
C MET A 105 10.50 -3.68 12.33
N ARG A 106 11.07 -2.54 11.95
CA ARG A 106 12.10 -2.43 10.92
C ARG A 106 13.33 -3.16 11.46
N SER A 107 13.80 -4.15 10.71
CA SER A 107 15.12 -4.74 10.95
C SER A 107 16.17 -3.79 10.38
N ASP A 108 17.26 -3.58 11.13
CA ASP A 108 18.43 -2.80 10.70
C ASP A 108 19.12 -3.43 9.48
#